data_AF-A0A1F5AMR0-F1
#
_entry.id   AF-A0A1F5AMR0-F1
#
_cell.length_a   1.000
_cell.length_b   1.000
_cell.length_c   1.000
_cell.angle_alpha   90.00
_cell.angle_beta   90.00
_cell.angle_gamma   90.00
#
_symmetry.space_group_name_H-M   'P 1'
#
loop_
_entity.id
_entity.type
_entity.pdbx_description
1 polymer ?
#
loop_
_entity_poly.entity_id
_entity_poly.type
_entity_poly.pdbx_seq_one_letter_code
_entity_poly.pdbx_strand_id
1 'polypeptide(L)'
;MRKALFIISIMSILILMGSALEGMDTRELQTKIEKIKSCLERPGGPGPDGDMMFNWLLEAILQAAPETGFPPEFTENMKKAKEHTDTKSMFNPDGYVYLNKAYRLINEGHDFEMPDSISDIQDIVNYAIMKLASARENLKPYKVDLAACVKELVFVAVMIMAPQHE
;
A
#
# COMPACT_ATOMS: atom_id res chain seq x y z
N MET A 1 -12.59 -28.41 44.20
CA MET A 1 -12.21 -28.94 42.87
C MET A 1 -12.88 -28.25 41.68
N ARG A 2 -14.09 -27.66 41.79
CA ARG A 2 -14.77 -27.01 40.64
C ARG A 2 -14.13 -25.70 40.12
N LYS A 3 -13.41 -24.94 40.97
CA LYS A 3 -12.80 -23.65 40.58
C LYS A 3 -11.52 -23.79 39.75
N ALA A 4 -10.73 -24.86 39.96
CA ALA A 4 -9.48 -25.09 39.24
C ALA A 4 -9.71 -25.53 37.79
N LEU A 5 -10.75 -26.32 37.53
CA LEU A 5 -11.14 -26.75 36.18
C LEU A 5 -11.62 -25.60 35.29
N PHE A 6 -12.24 -24.57 35.88
CA PHE A 6 -12.75 -23.41 35.13
C PHE A 6 -11.61 -22.50 34.63
N ILE A 7 -10.55 -22.34 35.42
CA ILE A 7 -9.40 -21.49 35.07
C ILE A 7 -8.57 -22.12 33.94
N ILE A 8 -8.41 -23.45 33.95
CA ILE A 8 -7.69 -24.18 32.90
C ILE A 8 -8.46 -24.06 31.56
N SER A 9 -9.79 -24.18 31.58
CA SER A 9 -10.63 -24.05 30.38
C SER A 9 -10.55 -22.66 29.73
N ILE A 10 -10.38 -21.59 30.51
CA ILE A 10 -10.27 -20.22 29.98
C ILE A 10 -8.88 -19.98 29.38
N MET A 11 -7.81 -20.48 30.01
CA MET A 11 -6.45 -20.40 29.46
C MET A 11 -6.32 -21.18 28.14
N SER A 12 -6.98 -22.32 27.99
CA SER A 12 -6.96 -23.09 26.75
C SER A 12 -7.68 -22.38 25.59
N ILE A 13 -8.76 -21.62 25.86
CA ILE A 13 -9.46 -20.82 24.85
C ILE A 13 -8.62 -19.61 24.42
N LEU A 14 -7.88 -18.98 25.34
CA LEU A 14 -6.97 -17.87 25.02
C LEU A 14 -5.74 -18.33 24.20
N ILE A 15 -5.26 -19.56 24.40
CA ILE A 15 -4.13 -20.11 23.63
C ILE A 15 -4.57 -20.57 22.23
N LEU A 16 -5.81 -21.04 22.06
CA LEU A 16 -6.36 -21.41 20.75
C LEU A 16 -6.70 -20.21 19.84
N MET A 17 -6.83 -19.00 20.39
CA MET A 17 -6.92 -17.77 19.59
C MET A 17 -5.55 -17.16 19.25
N GLY A 18 -4.46 -17.67 19.84
CA GLY A 18 -3.11 -17.16 19.64
C GLY A 18 -2.32 -17.81 18.50
N SER A 19 -2.90 -18.76 17.75
CA SER A 19 -2.17 -19.66 16.84
C SER A 19 -2.54 -19.55 15.34
N ALA A 20 -3.18 -18.45 14.92
CA ALA A 20 -3.43 -18.17 13.50
C ALA A 20 -3.10 -16.73 13.08
N LEU A 21 -2.08 -16.12 13.72
CA LEU A 21 -1.42 -14.93 13.22
C LEU A 21 -0.02 -15.34 12.74
N GLU A 22 0.05 -16.07 11.62
CA GLU A 22 1.11 -15.75 10.66
C GLU A 22 0.77 -14.38 10.06
N GLY A 23 0.78 -13.34 10.91
CA GLY A 23 0.54 -11.98 10.47
C GLY A 23 1.73 -11.57 9.62
N MET A 24 1.46 -10.98 8.46
CA MET A 24 2.47 -10.34 7.63
C MET A 24 3.46 -9.56 8.50
N ASP A 25 4.75 -9.71 8.19
CA ASP A 25 5.79 -8.93 8.84
C ASP A 25 5.65 -7.45 8.46
N THR A 26 4.87 -6.72 9.27
CA THR A 26 4.65 -5.28 9.11
C THR A 26 5.96 -4.49 9.15
N ARG A 27 7.04 -5.03 9.73
CA ARG A 27 8.36 -4.41 9.76
C ARG A 27 9.00 -4.39 8.37
N GLU A 28 8.83 -5.45 7.59
CA GLU A 28 9.31 -5.49 6.21
C GLU A 28 8.58 -4.44 5.36
N LEU A 29 7.26 -4.39 5.48
CA LEU A 29 6.43 -3.40 4.77
C LEU A 29 6.83 -1.97 5.16
N GLN A 30 6.99 -1.68 6.46
CA GLN A 30 7.50 -0.38 6.91
C GLN A 30 8.87 -0.05 6.32
N THR A 31 9.76 -1.04 6.22
CA THR A 31 11.10 -0.87 5.63
C THR A 31 11.02 -0.53 4.15
N LYS A 32 10.13 -1.18 3.38
CA LYS A 32 9.90 -0.85 1.97
C LYS A 32 9.34 0.56 1.81
N ILE A 33 8.36 0.96 2.61
CA ILE A 33 7.79 2.32 2.56
C ILE A 33 8.86 3.37 2.86
N GLU A 34 9.74 3.11 3.84
CA GLU A 34 10.83 4.05 4.15
C GLU A 34 11.87 4.14 3.02
N LYS A 35 12.16 3.04 2.32
CA LYS A 35 13.01 3.07 1.13
C LYS A 35 12.41 3.93 0.02
N ILE A 36 11.11 3.78 -0.26
CA ILE A 36 10.40 4.58 -1.27
C ILE A 36 10.47 6.06 -0.90
N LYS A 37 10.16 6.40 0.37
CA LYS A 37 10.26 7.76 0.88
C LYS A 37 11.67 8.32 0.72
N SER A 38 12.71 7.56 1.08
CA SER A 38 14.10 7.99 0.96
C SER A 38 14.54 8.26 -0.48
N CYS A 39 13.92 7.61 -1.48
CA CYS A 39 14.16 7.90 -2.89
C CYS A 39 13.53 9.23 -3.31
N LEU A 40 12.32 9.53 -2.83
CA LEU A 40 11.63 10.79 -3.10
C LEU A 40 12.32 11.99 -2.44
N GLU A 41 12.93 11.81 -1.28
CA GLU A 41 13.62 12.87 -0.52
C GLU A 41 15.01 13.23 -1.09
N ARG A 42 15.51 12.53 -2.12
CA ARG A 42 16.82 12.83 -2.71
C ARG A 42 16.79 14.19 -3.43
N PRO A 43 17.90 14.95 -3.41
CA PRO A 43 18.04 16.13 -4.28
C PRO A 43 17.88 15.73 -5.76
N GLY A 44 16.84 16.23 -6.42
CA GLY A 44 16.47 15.84 -7.78
C GLY A 44 15.45 14.69 -7.88
N GLY A 45 14.93 14.21 -6.75
CA GLY A 45 13.93 13.16 -6.68
C GLY A 45 14.49 11.76 -7.02
N PRO A 46 13.64 10.81 -7.45
CA PRO A 46 14.08 9.45 -7.72
C PRO A 46 15.01 9.34 -8.94
N GLY A 47 15.00 10.31 -9.85
CA GLY A 47 15.87 10.34 -11.02
C GLY A 47 15.79 9.05 -11.85
N PRO A 48 16.92 8.40 -12.19
CA PRO A 48 16.92 7.15 -12.96
C PRO A 48 16.38 5.95 -12.19
N ASP A 49 16.26 6.03 -10.86
CA ASP A 49 15.71 4.97 -10.01
C ASP A 49 14.17 5.03 -9.94
N GLY A 50 13.51 5.89 -10.72
CA GLY A 50 12.05 6.07 -10.73
C GLY A 50 11.27 4.77 -10.93
N ASP A 51 11.60 4.01 -11.98
CA ASP A 51 10.94 2.73 -12.26
C ASP A 51 11.14 1.72 -11.12
N MET A 52 12.35 1.65 -10.55
CA MET A 52 12.66 0.77 -9.43
C MET A 52 11.88 1.15 -8.17
N MET A 53 11.81 2.45 -7.86
CA MET A 53 11.05 2.98 -6.74
C MET A 53 9.55 2.70 -6.91
N PHE A 54 9.01 2.90 -8.12
CA PHE A 54 7.61 2.61 -8.40
C PHE A 54 7.30 1.11 -8.28
N ASN A 55 8.22 0.25 -8.72
CA ASN A 55 8.09 -1.18 -8.54
C ASN A 55 8.05 -1.57 -7.05
N TRP A 56 8.92 -0.99 -6.20
CA TRP A 56 8.85 -1.21 -4.75
C TRP A 56 7.51 -0.78 -4.15
N LEU A 57 6.90 0.28 -4.67
CA LEU A 57 5.57 0.74 -4.25
C LEU A 57 4.49 -0.30 -4.60
N LEU A 58 4.48 -0.83 -5.83
CA LEU A 58 3.54 -1.87 -6.23
C LEU A 58 3.74 -3.17 -5.45
N GLU A 59 4.99 -3.55 -5.17
CA GLU A 59 5.31 -4.71 -4.34
C GLU A 59 4.82 -4.54 -2.90
N ALA A 60 4.98 -3.35 -2.31
CA ALA A 60 4.48 -3.06 -0.97
C ALA A 60 2.96 -3.20 -0.89
N ILE A 61 2.24 -2.74 -1.93
CA ILE A 61 0.78 -2.91 -2.04
C ILE A 61 0.41 -4.39 -2.12
N LEU A 62 1.05 -5.15 -3.01
CA LEU A 62 0.76 -6.57 -3.21
C LEU A 62 1.13 -7.45 -2.01
N GLN A 63 2.15 -7.05 -1.24
CA GLN A 63 2.52 -7.73 0.00
C GLN A 63 1.42 -7.59 1.06
N ALA A 64 0.81 -6.40 1.17
CA ALA A 64 -0.23 -6.12 2.17
C ALA A 64 -1.64 -6.54 1.75
N ALA A 65 -1.92 -6.57 0.44
CA ALA A 65 -3.25 -6.82 -0.13
C ALA A 65 -4.00 -8.03 0.46
N PRO A 66 -3.37 -9.21 0.68
CA PRO A 66 -4.10 -10.41 1.15
C PRO A 66 -4.79 -10.25 2.51
N GLU A 67 -4.28 -9.37 3.36
CA GLU A 67 -4.78 -9.18 4.74
C GLU A 67 -5.72 -7.96 4.89
N THR A 68 -6.02 -7.26 3.78
CA THR A 68 -6.85 -6.03 3.82
C THR A 68 -8.36 -6.29 3.83
N GLY A 69 -8.80 -7.48 3.40
CA GLY A 69 -10.22 -7.76 3.16
C GLY A 69 -10.78 -7.10 1.89
N PHE A 70 -9.94 -6.52 1.02
CA PHE A 70 -10.35 -6.00 -0.27
C PHE A 70 -10.84 -7.11 -1.22
N PRO A 71 -11.71 -6.77 -2.20
CA PRO A 71 -12.21 -7.74 -3.17
C PRO A 71 -11.06 -8.40 -3.96
N PRO A 72 -11.15 -9.69 -4.34
CA PRO A 72 -10.09 -10.38 -5.10
C PRO A 72 -9.64 -9.65 -6.38
N GLU A 73 -10.58 -8.99 -7.04
CA GLU A 73 -10.38 -8.18 -8.24
C GLU A 73 -9.36 -7.04 -7.99
N PHE A 74 -9.25 -6.53 -6.76
CA PHE A 74 -8.22 -5.55 -6.41
C PHE A 74 -6.83 -6.12 -6.65
N THR A 75 -6.57 -7.30 -6.10
CA THR A 75 -5.26 -7.97 -6.21
C THR A 75 -4.97 -8.36 -7.66
N GLU A 76 -5.99 -8.80 -8.42
CA GLU A 76 -5.84 -9.10 -9.84
C GLU A 76 -5.44 -7.85 -10.65
N ASN A 77 -6.13 -6.73 -10.45
CA ASN A 77 -5.82 -5.47 -11.13
C ASN A 77 -4.42 -4.96 -10.73
N MET A 78 -4.03 -5.03 -9.45
CA MET A 78 -2.69 -4.65 -9.01
C MET A 78 -1.58 -5.51 -9.65
N LYS A 79 -1.80 -6.82 -9.79
CA LYS A 79 -0.86 -7.71 -10.47
C LYS A 79 -0.70 -7.36 -11.96
N LYS A 80 -1.81 -7.09 -12.66
CA LYS A 80 -1.78 -6.64 -14.06
C LYS A 80 -1.09 -5.29 -14.21
N ALA A 81 -1.37 -4.34 -13.31
CA ALA A 81 -0.69 -3.06 -13.28
C ALA A 81 0.84 -3.26 -13.18
N LYS A 82 1.28 -4.10 -12.23
CA LYS A 82 2.71 -4.43 -12.05
C LYS A 82 3.32 -5.11 -13.27
N GLU A 83 2.63 -6.07 -13.88
CA GLU A 83 3.11 -6.75 -15.10
C GLU A 83 3.38 -5.75 -16.24
N HIS A 84 2.46 -4.80 -16.44
CA HIS A 84 2.62 -3.76 -17.45
C HIS A 84 3.74 -2.78 -17.11
N THR A 85 3.95 -2.43 -15.84
CA THR A 85 5.05 -1.57 -15.43
C THR A 85 6.41 -2.24 -15.53
N ASP A 86 6.51 -3.52 -15.15
CA ASP A 86 7.75 -4.30 -15.18
C ASP A 86 8.27 -4.54 -16.61
N THR A 87 7.35 -4.77 -17.56
CA THR A 87 7.70 -5.20 -18.93
C THR A 87 7.91 -4.05 -19.91
N LYS A 88 7.40 -2.85 -19.61
CA LYS A 88 7.40 -1.72 -20.57
C LYS A 88 7.97 -0.45 -19.96
N SER A 89 7.34 0.10 -18.93
CA SER A 89 7.72 1.32 -18.21
C SER A 89 6.70 1.60 -17.10
N MET A 90 7.07 2.28 -16.01
CA MET A 90 6.11 2.73 -15.01
C MET A 90 5.01 3.65 -15.56
N PHE A 91 5.21 4.29 -16.72
CA PHE A 91 4.21 5.15 -17.38
C PHE A 91 3.41 4.43 -18.47
N ASN A 92 3.34 3.10 -18.41
CA ASN A 92 2.56 2.36 -19.39
C ASN A 92 1.05 2.64 -19.23
N PRO A 93 0.33 3.04 -20.31
CA PRO A 93 -1.10 3.34 -20.23
C PRO A 93 -1.97 2.17 -19.77
N ASP A 94 -1.65 0.93 -20.17
CA ASP A 94 -2.40 -0.25 -19.72
C ASP A 94 -2.20 -0.44 -18.21
N GLY A 95 -0.98 -0.23 -17.72
CA GLY A 95 -0.66 -0.22 -16.29
C GLY A 95 -1.51 0.78 -15.51
N TYR A 96 -1.65 2.00 -16.03
CA TYR A 96 -2.47 3.05 -15.43
C TYR A 96 -3.96 2.67 -15.38
N VAL A 97 -4.49 2.05 -16.43
CA VAL A 97 -5.88 1.59 -16.48
C VAL A 97 -6.16 0.56 -15.38
N TYR A 98 -5.27 -0.42 -15.20
CA TYR A 98 -5.44 -1.41 -14.15
C TYR A 98 -5.25 -0.82 -12.75
N LEU A 99 -4.32 0.11 -12.59
CA LEU A 99 -4.11 0.80 -11.32
C LEU A 99 -5.34 1.63 -10.91
N ASN A 100 -5.98 2.33 -11.86
CA ASN A 100 -7.24 3.03 -11.61
C ASN A 100 -8.40 2.09 -11.25
N LYS A 101 -8.51 0.94 -11.93
CA LYS A 101 -9.51 -0.08 -11.54
C LYS A 101 -9.30 -0.54 -10.10
N ALA A 102 -8.06 -0.78 -9.70
CA ALA A 102 -7.72 -1.13 -8.32
C ALA A 102 -8.07 0.00 -7.34
N TYR A 103 -7.76 1.25 -7.68
CA TYR A 103 -8.11 2.43 -6.88
C TYR A 103 -9.62 2.54 -6.64
N ARG A 104 -10.43 2.41 -7.70
CA ARG A 104 -11.89 2.50 -7.60
C ARG A 104 -12.48 1.42 -6.69
N LEU A 105 -11.94 0.21 -6.73
CA LEU A 105 -12.41 -0.91 -5.89
C LEU A 105 -12.25 -0.64 -4.39
N ILE A 106 -11.25 0.15 -3.99
CA ILE A 106 -10.97 0.46 -2.58
C ILE A 106 -11.43 1.86 -2.17
N ASN A 107 -11.95 2.66 -3.11
CA ASN A 107 -12.47 4.01 -2.90
C ASN A 107 -13.91 4.15 -3.41
N GLU A 108 -14.76 3.16 -3.11
CA GLU A 108 -16.22 3.25 -3.31
C GLU A 108 -16.65 3.55 -4.76
N GLY A 109 -15.81 3.19 -5.73
CA GLY A 109 -16.06 3.39 -7.16
C GLY A 109 -15.70 4.77 -7.70
N HIS A 110 -15.26 5.71 -6.84
CA HIS A 110 -14.82 7.05 -7.22
C HIS A 110 -13.56 6.99 -8.07
N ASP A 111 -13.56 7.76 -9.16
CA ASP A 111 -12.37 7.97 -9.98
C ASP A 111 -11.34 8.79 -9.20
N PHE A 112 -10.07 8.66 -9.56
CA PHE A 112 -9.01 9.44 -8.94
C PHE A 112 -9.13 10.91 -9.37
N GLU A 113 -9.07 11.80 -8.38
CA GLU A 113 -8.99 13.24 -8.59
C GLU A 113 -7.68 13.74 -7.98
N MET A 114 -6.87 14.43 -8.79
CA MET A 114 -5.65 15.08 -8.32
C MET A 114 -6.02 16.15 -7.29
N PRO A 115 -5.44 16.15 -6.07
CA PRO A 115 -5.69 17.21 -5.11
C PRO A 115 -5.41 18.61 -5.68
N ASP A 116 -6.34 19.56 -5.48
CA ASP A 116 -6.22 20.95 -5.95
C ASP A 116 -4.95 21.67 -5.48
N SER A 117 -4.35 21.20 -4.40
CA SER A 117 -3.10 21.73 -3.86
C SER A 117 -1.87 21.37 -4.70
N ILE A 118 -2.00 20.50 -5.70
CA ILE A 118 -0.90 20.03 -6.53
C ILE A 118 -0.87 20.85 -7.82
N SER A 119 0.16 21.68 -7.95
CA SER A 119 0.35 22.56 -9.11
C SER A 119 1.60 22.22 -9.91
N ASP A 120 2.55 21.51 -9.32
CA ASP A 120 3.78 21.09 -9.97
C ASP A 120 4.31 19.73 -9.47
N ILE A 121 5.44 19.29 -10.03
CA ILE A 121 6.08 18.02 -9.68
C ILE A 121 6.57 18.01 -8.22
N GLN A 122 7.00 19.15 -7.69
CA GLN A 122 7.47 19.23 -6.30
C GLN A 122 6.30 19.04 -5.33
N ASP A 123 5.12 19.55 -5.66
CA ASP A 123 3.90 19.31 -4.89
C ASP A 123 3.53 17.82 -4.89
N ILE A 124 3.62 17.12 -6.04
CA ILE A 124 3.40 15.66 -6.12
C ILE A 124 4.36 14.92 -5.17
N VAL A 125 5.65 15.27 -5.20
CA VAL A 125 6.67 14.65 -4.34
C VAL A 125 6.36 14.90 -2.86
N ASN A 126 6.05 16.14 -2.49
CA ASN A 126 5.73 16.51 -1.10
C ASN A 126 4.48 15.77 -0.61
N TYR A 127 3.45 15.70 -1.45
CA TYR A 127 2.21 15.02 -1.15
C TYR A 127 2.43 13.50 -1.02
N ALA A 128 3.24 12.91 -1.90
CA ALA A 128 3.60 11.50 -1.84
C ALA A 128 4.33 11.16 -0.52
N ILE A 129 5.31 11.99 -0.12
CA ILE A 129 6.02 11.83 1.15
C ILE A 129 5.06 11.89 2.34
N MET A 130 4.12 12.83 2.35
CA MET A 130 3.08 12.94 3.38
C MET A 130 2.21 11.68 3.46
N LYS A 131 1.76 11.16 2.31
CA LYS A 131 0.94 9.94 2.26
C LYS A 131 1.71 8.68 2.66
N LEU A 132 2.98 8.56 2.27
CA LEU A 132 3.85 7.47 2.73
C LEU A 132 4.06 7.50 4.25
N ALA A 133 4.19 8.69 4.84
CA ALA A 133 4.24 8.84 6.29
C ALA A 133 2.91 8.39 6.94
N SER A 134 1.76 8.81 6.40
CA SER A 134 0.43 8.34 6.82
C SER A 134 0.30 6.82 6.75
N ALA A 135 0.76 6.21 5.65
CA ALA A 135 0.75 4.76 5.47
C ALA A 135 1.55 4.05 6.58
N ARG A 136 2.75 4.56 6.92
CA ARG A 136 3.56 4.01 8.02
C ARG A 136 2.90 4.14 9.39
N GLU A 137 2.19 5.24 9.65
CA GLU A 137 1.44 5.42 10.89
C GLU A 137 0.36 4.34 11.08
N ASN A 138 -0.25 3.86 9.99
CA ASN A 138 -1.20 2.76 9.98
C ASN A 138 -0.56 1.37 10.12
N LEU A 139 0.77 1.28 10.23
CA LEU A 139 1.49 0.02 10.48
C LEU A 139 2.08 -0.07 11.88
N LYS A 140 1.82 0.91 12.75
CA LYS A 140 2.36 0.87 14.12
C LYS A 140 1.73 -0.28 14.91
N PRO A 141 2.49 -0.96 15.81
CA PRO A 141 2.02 -2.18 16.49
C PRO A 141 0.68 -2.06 17.25
N TYR A 142 0.32 -0.85 17.68
CA TYR A 142 -0.92 -0.57 18.43
C TYR A 142 -2.08 -0.07 17.55
N LYS A 143 -1.87 0.08 16.24
CA LYS A 143 -2.84 0.68 15.29
C LYS A 143 -2.63 0.11 13.88
N VAL A 144 -2.46 -1.20 13.76
CA VAL A 144 -2.30 -1.84 12.44
C VAL A 144 -3.63 -1.77 11.70
N ASP A 145 -3.66 -0.96 10.65
CA ASP A 145 -4.76 -0.81 9.70
C ASP A 145 -4.19 -0.97 8.28
N LEU A 146 -4.12 -2.21 7.82
CA LEU A 146 -3.55 -2.55 6.52
C LEU A 146 -4.37 -1.99 5.36
N ALA A 147 -5.70 -1.92 5.52
CA ALA A 147 -6.56 -1.35 4.50
C ALA A 147 -6.27 0.15 4.32
N ALA A 148 -6.16 0.91 5.42
CA ALA A 148 -5.77 2.31 5.35
C ALA A 148 -4.35 2.51 4.79
N CYS A 149 -3.39 1.66 5.20
CA CYS A 149 -2.04 1.68 4.63
C CYS A 149 -2.08 1.49 3.10
N VAL A 150 -2.76 0.44 2.61
CA VAL A 150 -2.82 0.14 1.18
C VAL A 150 -3.54 1.24 0.40
N LYS A 151 -4.63 1.82 0.93
CA LYS A 151 -5.30 2.97 0.29
C LYS A 151 -4.35 4.14 0.05
N GLU A 152 -3.53 4.48 1.05
CA GLU A 152 -2.55 5.55 0.91
C GLU A 152 -1.46 5.20 -0.12
N LEU A 153 -0.98 3.96 -0.15
CA LEU A 153 0.03 3.52 -1.14
C LEU A 153 -0.53 3.51 -2.57
N VAL A 154 -1.75 3.02 -2.76
CA VAL A 154 -2.42 3.03 -4.08
C VAL A 154 -2.69 4.46 -4.54
N PHE A 155 -3.10 5.35 -3.62
CA PHE A 155 -3.25 6.78 -3.93
C PHE A 155 -1.94 7.38 -4.47
N VAL A 156 -0.82 7.13 -3.79
CA VAL A 156 0.51 7.58 -4.24
C VAL A 156 0.84 7.01 -5.62
N ALA A 157 0.57 5.74 -5.86
CA ALA A 157 0.85 5.10 -7.15
C ALA A 157 0.07 5.74 -8.30
N VAL A 158 -1.24 5.96 -8.13
CA VAL A 158 -2.08 6.60 -9.16
C VAL A 158 -1.64 8.04 -9.40
N MET A 159 -1.39 8.79 -8.33
CA MET A 159 -0.96 10.20 -8.39
C MET A 159 0.35 10.37 -9.16
N ILE A 160 1.33 9.47 -8.98
CA ILE A 160 2.60 9.52 -9.71
C ILE A 160 2.39 9.31 -11.22
N MET A 161 1.44 8.46 -11.61
CA MET A 161 1.19 8.14 -13.03
C MET A 161 0.23 9.13 -13.71
N ALA A 162 -0.70 9.74 -12.98
CA ALA A 162 -1.78 10.56 -13.53
C ALA A 162 -1.34 11.68 -14.50
N PRO A 163 -0.27 12.47 -14.24
CA PRO A 163 0.14 13.56 -15.13
C PRO A 163 0.53 13.14 -16.56
N GLN A 164 0.75 11.85 -16.82
CA GLN A 164 1.08 11.32 -18.16
C GLN A 164 -0.15 10.81 -18.92
N HIS A 165 -1.33 10.84 -18.30
CA HIS A 165 -2.56 10.22 -18.80
C HIS A 165 -3.79 11.14 -18.78
N GLU A 166 -3.62 12.39 -18.33
CA GLU A 166 -4.55 13.52 -18.50
C GLU A 166 -4.23 14.30 -19.79
#